data_AF-A0A838S906-F1
#
_entry.id   AF-A0A838S906-F1
#
_cell.length_a   1.000
_cell.length_b   1.000
_cell.length_c   1.000
_cell.angle_alpha   90.00
_cell.angle_beta   90.00
_cell.angle_gamma   90.00
#
_symmetry.space_group_name_H-M   'P 1'
#
loop_
_entity.id
_entity.type
_entity.pdbx_description
1 polymer ?
#
loop_
_entity_poly.entity_id
_entity_poly.type
_entity_poly.pdbx_seq_one_letter_code
_entity_poly.pdbx_strand_id
1 'polypeptide(L)' 'MLNYTVRRLAQLLLVVAALSVLLFAWLRSLPGGPVSALLGDRATAETRRQLEIALGLD' A
#
# COMPACT_ATOMS: atom_id res chain seq x y z
N MET A 1 14.23 31.45 14.84
CA MET A 1 12.92 30.91 14.42
C MET A 1 13.02 29.93 13.25
N LEU A 2 13.76 30.25 12.17
CA LEU A 2 13.89 29.36 11.00
C LEU A 2 14.41 27.95 11.34
N ASN A 3 15.48 27.81 12.12
CA ASN A 3 16.00 26.50 12.54
C ASN A 3 14.99 25.68 13.35
N TYR A 4 14.16 26.34 14.17
CA TYR A 4 13.10 25.67 14.92
C TYR A 4 12.02 25.14 13.98
N THR A 5 11.59 25.98 13.02
CA THR A 5 10.62 25.60 11.99
C THR A 5 11.11 24.42 11.15
N VAL A 6 12.36 24.47 10.67
CA VAL A 6 12.97 23.39 9.87
C VAL A 6 13.01 22.09 10.67
N ARG A 7 13.48 22.13 11.92
CA ARG A 7 13.51 20.94 12.79
C ARG A 7 12.11 20.36 13.01
N ARG A 8 11.11 21.22 13.23
CA ARG A 8 9.72 20.81 13.42
C ARG A 8 9.11 20.18 12.16
N LEU A 9 9.40 20.75 10.99
CA LEU A 9 8.97 20.20 9.70
C LEU A 9 9.62 18.84 9.42
N ALA A 10 10.92 18.69 9.71
CA ALA A 10 11.61 17.41 9.57
C ALA A 10 11.01 16.33 10.47
N GLN A 11 10.68 16.67 11.73
CA GLN A 11 9.98 15.77 12.66
C GLN A 11 8.60 15.37 12.14
N LEU A 12 7.82 16.33 11.63
CA LEU A 12 6.51 16.06 11.03
C LEU A 12 6.61 15.12 9.84
N LEU A 13 7.55 15.37 8.93
CA LEU A 13 7.79 14.50 7.78
C LEU A 13 8.16 13.09 8.21
N LEU A 14 9.02 12.94 9.22
CA LEU A 14 9.42 11.63 9.73
C LEU A 14 8.24 10.86 10.34
N VAL A 15 7.38 11.53 11.12
CA VAL A 15 6.18 10.91 11.69
C VAL A 15 5.19 10.50 10.59
N VAL A 16 4.92 11.38 9.63
CA VAL A 16 4.02 11.08 8.50
C VAL A 16 4.57 9.93 7.66
N ALA A 17 5.88 9.90 7.40
CA ALA A 17 6.53 8.81 6.69
C ALA A 17 6.40 7.49 7.44
N ALA A 18 6.66 7.47 8.75
CA ALA A 18 6.50 6.27 9.57
C ALA A 18 5.06 5.76 9.58
N LEU A 19 4.07 6.65 9.72
CA LEU A 19 2.66 6.30 9.64
C LEU A 19 2.28 5.77 8.26
N SER A 20 2.78 6.39 7.19
CA SER A 20 2.53 5.96 5.82
C SER A 20 3.09 4.57 5.55
N VAL A 21 4.34 4.30 5.98
CA VAL A 21 4.96 2.98 5.90
C VAL A 21 4.17 1.96 6.70
N LEU A 22 3.75 2.28 7.92
CA LEU A 22 2.94 1.38 8.74
C LEU A 22 1.60 1.07 8.07
N LEU A 23 0.90 2.08 7.56
CA LEU A 23 -0.36 1.92 6.81
C LEU A 23 -0.17 1.06 5.57
N PHE A 24 0.87 1.31 4.78
CA PHE A 24 1.15 0.53 3.57
C PHE A 24 1.59 -0.90 3.89
N ALA A 25 2.40 -1.09 4.93
CA ALA A 25 2.79 -2.41 5.39
C ALA A 25 1.56 -3.20 5.87
N TRP A 26 0.67 -2.54 6.61
CA TRP A 26 -0.61 -3.12 7.00
C TRP A 26 -1.44 -3.48 5.77
N LEU A 27 -1.65 -2.53 4.84
CA LEU A 27 -2.39 -2.74 3.59
C LEU A 27 -1.81 -3.86 2.72
N ARG A 28 -0.48 -3.95 2.61
CA ARG A 28 0.24 -5.04 1.93
C ARG A 28 0.02 -6.38 2.63
N SER A 29 -0.07 -6.37 3.96
CA SER A 29 -0.34 -7.55 4.77
C SER A 29 -1.80 -7.98 4.73
N LEU A 30 -2.74 -7.15 4.26
CA LEU A 30 -4.11 -7.60 4.05
C LEU A 30 -4.13 -8.68 2.96
N PRO A 31 -4.68 -9.87 3.25
CA PRO A 31 -4.80 -10.93 2.27
C PRO A 31 -5.77 -10.49 1.18
N GLY A 32 -5.25 -10.43 -0.05
CA GLY A 32 -6.07 -10.13 -1.23
C GLY A 32 -5.29 -9.50 -2.37
N GLY A 33 -4.37 -8.56 -2.09
CA GLY A 33 -3.71 -7.81 -3.16
C GLY A 33 -4.70 -7.08 -4.08
N PRO A 34 -4.21 -6.36 -5.10
CA PRO A 34 -5.07 -5.64 -6.03
C PRO A 34 -6.05 -6.58 -6.77
N VAL A 35 -5.62 -7.82 -7.04
CA VAL A 35 -6.40 -8.80 -7.79
C VAL A 35 -7.59 -9.32 -6.99
N SER A 36 -7.47 -9.58 -5.68
CA SER A 36 -8.66 -9.94 -4.87
C SER A 36 -9.52 -8.71 -4.53
N ALA A 37 -8.97 -7.50 -4.51
CA ALA A 37 -9.80 -6.29 -4.40
C ALA A 37 -10.65 -6.07 -5.66
N LEU A 38 -10.12 -6.39 -6.85
CA LEU A 38 -10.83 -6.33 -8.13
C LEU A 38 -11.83 -7.48 -8.33
N LEU A 39 -11.49 -8.69 -7.88
CA LEU A 39 -12.34 -9.89 -8.06
C LEU A 39 -13.31 -10.14 -6.89
N GLY A 40 -13.09 -9.49 -5.75
CA GLY A 40 -13.88 -9.66 -4.52
C GLY A 40 -13.77 -11.07 -3.90
N ASP A 41 -14.68 -11.39 -2.99
CA ASP A 41 -14.72 -12.65 -2.22
C ASP A 41 -14.98 -13.92 -3.07
N ARG A 42 -15.28 -13.78 -4.37
CA ARG A 42 -15.53 -14.91 -5.29
C ARG A 42 -14.34 -15.24 -6.18
N ALA A 43 -13.17 -14.66 -5.91
CA ALA A 43 -11.97 -14.91 -6.68
C ALA A 43 -11.55 -16.39 -6.59
N THR A 44 -11.73 -17.15 -7.67
CA THR A 44 -11.11 -18.47 -7.82
C THR A 44 -9.64 -18.32 -8.24
N ALA A 45 -8.80 -19.32 -7.94
CA ALA A 45 -7.38 -19.29 -8.30
C ALA A 45 -7.15 -19.13 -9.81
N GLU A 46 -8.09 -19.61 -10.63
CA GLU A 46 -8.05 -19.52 -12.09
C GLU A 46 -8.39 -18.12 -12.60
N THR A 47 -9.44 -17.48 -12.06
CA THR A 47 -9.79 -16.09 -12.40
C THR A 47 -8.68 -15.12 -11.98
N ARG A 48 -7.97 -15.42 -10.88
CA ARG A 48 -6.82 -14.63 -10.42
C ARG A 48 -5.67 -14.62 -11.43
N ARG A 49 -5.25 -15.81 -11.90
CA ARG A 49 -4.18 -15.95 -12.90
C ARG A 49 -4.52 -15.29 -14.23
N GLN A 50 -5.77 -15.44 -14.70
CA GLN A 50 -6.21 -14.81 -15.94
C GLN A 50 -6.13 -13.28 -15.84
N LEU A 51 -6.49 -12.72 -14.68
CA LEU A 51 -6.39 -11.28 -14.46
C LEU A 51 -4.94 -10.80 -14.32
N GLU A 52 -4.07 -11.57 -13.66
CA GLU A 52 -2.63 -11.28 -13.55
C GLU A 52 -1.97 -11.23 -14.94
N ILE A 53 -2.25 -12.21 -15.81
CA ILE A 53 -1.79 -12.22 -17.20
C ILE A 53 -2.38 -11.04 -17.99
N ALA A 54 -3.69 -10.79 -17.88
CA ALA A 54 -4.36 -9.71 -18.60
C ALA A 54 -3.85 -8.32 -18.20
N LEU A 55 -3.40 -8.16 -16.96
CA LEU A 55 -2.83 -6.91 -16.42
C LEU A 55 -1.30 -6.84 -16.56
N GLY A 56 -0.65 -7.89 -17.07
CA GLY A 56 0.82 -7.94 -17.22
C GLY A 56 1.56 -7.89 -15.88
N LEU A 57 0.97 -8.48 -14.84
CA LEU A 57 1.53 -8.53 -13.47
C LEU A 57 2.30 -9.83 -13.18
N ASP A 58 2.49 -10.66 -14.21
CA ASP A 58 3.28 -11.92 -14.19
C ASP A 58 4.79 -11.64 -14.27
#